data_AF-A0A1S1N3U5-F1
#
_entry.id   AF-A0A1S1N3U5-F1
#
_cell.length_a   1.000
_cell.length_b   1.000
_cell.length_c   1.000
_cell.angle_alpha   90.00
_cell.angle_beta   90.00
_cell.angle_gamma   90.00
#
_symmetry.space_group_name_H-M   'P 1'
#
loop_
_entity.id
_entity.type
_entity.pdbx_description
1 polymer ?
#
loop_
_entity_poly.entity_id
_entity_poly.type
_entity_poly.pdbx_seq_one_letter_code
_entity_poly.pdbx_strand_id
1 'polypeptide(L)'
;MNELYTLVAWGLRALECAVLILVILNLKWRNIPIYGVYRFNSLADEELYSCFLTCLCLFAINILITHTIPYIFSLELGVFELRRLYYSFLVSISAIFCLLIFFFHSIKNCRFSFVARTCLFMSFIGTLINLLQLILRGYFDINILYSFYGPFIASQSIMDIAITMFFVLKFTSQIHRARVAT
;
A
#
# COMPACT_ATOMS: atom_id res chain seq x y z
N MET A 1 4.33 -22.16 8.95
CA MET A 1 4.79 -20.75 9.03
C MET A 1 5.14 -20.47 10.48
N ASN A 2 6.32 -19.91 10.79
CA ASN A 2 6.65 -19.58 12.18
C ASN A 2 5.63 -18.58 12.74
N GLU A 3 5.12 -18.82 13.94
CA GLU A 3 4.15 -17.96 14.63
C GLU A 3 4.57 -16.49 14.65
N LEU A 4 5.89 -16.23 14.74
CA LEU A 4 6.48 -14.91 14.67
C LEU A 4 6.16 -14.15 13.38
N TYR A 5 6.25 -14.80 12.21
CA TYR A 5 5.94 -14.14 10.93
C TYR A 5 4.46 -13.80 10.82
N THR A 6 3.60 -14.71 11.30
CA THR A 6 2.16 -14.47 11.35
C THR A 6 1.83 -13.29 12.26
N LEU A 7 2.44 -13.24 13.45
CA LEU A 7 2.26 -12.13 14.40
C LEU A 7 2.72 -10.80 13.82
N VAL A 8 3.92 -10.75 13.22
CA VAL A 8 4.44 -9.54 12.57
C VAL A 8 3.51 -9.08 11.44
N ALA A 9 3.03 -9.99 10.60
CA ALA A 9 2.10 -9.67 9.52
C ALA A 9 0.76 -9.11 10.03
N TRP A 10 0.24 -9.62 11.16
CA TRP A 10 -0.95 -9.06 11.80
C TRP A 10 -0.68 -7.70 12.44
N GLY A 11 0.48 -7.50 13.06
CA GLY A 11 0.89 -6.22 13.63
C GLY A 11 0.99 -5.11 12.57
N LEU A 12 1.62 -5.41 11.42
CA LEU A 12 1.70 -4.46 10.30
C LEU A 12 0.31 -4.08 9.77
N ARG A 13 -0.59 -5.06 9.63
CA ARG A 13 -1.99 -4.81 9.21
C ARG A 13 -2.78 -3.98 10.21
N ALA A 14 -2.62 -4.25 11.50
CA ALA A 14 -3.25 -3.45 12.56
C ALA A 14 -2.76 -1.99 12.51
N LEU A 15 -1.46 -1.80 12.25
CA LEU A 15 -0.86 -0.47 12.10
C LEU A 15 -1.39 0.26 10.86
N GLU A 16 -1.49 -0.40 9.70
CA GLU A 16 -2.10 0.17 8.50
C GLU A 16 -3.56 0.59 8.73
N CYS A 17 -4.34 -0.27 9.39
CA CYS A 17 -5.72 0.03 9.76
C CYS A 17 -5.79 1.25 10.68
N ALA A 18 -4.92 1.33 11.68
CA ALA A 18 -4.84 2.48 12.58
C ALA A 18 -4.49 3.78 11.83
N VAL A 19 -3.52 3.74 10.90
CA VAL A 19 -3.17 4.88 10.04
C VAL A 19 -4.36 5.31 9.19
N LEU A 20 -5.07 4.38 8.56
CA LEU A 20 -6.27 4.68 7.77
C LEU A 20 -7.37 5.34 8.61
N ILE A 21 -7.64 4.82 9.81
CA ILE A 21 -8.59 5.41 10.76
C ILE A 21 -8.18 6.84 11.12
N LEU A 22 -6.90 7.07 11.44
CA LEU A 22 -6.39 8.40 11.75
C LEU A 22 -6.58 9.37 10.58
N VAL A 23 -6.34 8.95 9.33
CA VAL A 23 -6.61 9.80 8.17
C VAL A 23 -8.09 10.16 8.08
N ILE A 24 -8.98 9.18 8.23
CA ILE A 24 -10.43 9.38 8.17
C ILE A 24 -10.88 10.39 9.23
N LEU A 25 -10.33 10.31 10.45
CA LEU A 25 -10.59 11.28 11.52
C LEU A 25 -10.11 12.68 11.15
N ASN A 26 -8.91 12.81 10.56
CA ASN A 26 -8.38 14.10 10.10
C ASN A 26 -9.26 14.72 8.99
N LEU A 27 -9.75 13.89 8.04
CA LEU A 27 -10.69 14.34 7.01
C LEU A 27 -12.01 14.84 7.62
N LYS A 28 -12.58 14.07 8.55
CA LYS A 28 -13.83 14.44 9.24
C LYS A 28 -13.67 15.74 10.02
N TRP A 29 -12.55 15.94 10.72
CA TRP A 29 -12.29 17.18 11.46
C TRP A 29 -12.14 18.41 10.56
N ARG A 30 -11.68 18.24 9.33
CA ARG A 30 -11.58 19.32 8.33
C ARG A 30 -12.86 19.45 7.48
N ASN A 31 -13.92 18.70 7.79
CA ASN A 31 -15.16 18.64 7.01
C ASN A 31 -14.94 18.31 5.53
N ILE A 32 -13.93 17.48 5.23
CA ILE A 32 -13.66 17.01 3.87
C ILE A 32 -14.47 15.72 3.66
N PRO A 33 -15.45 15.70 2.74
CA PRO A 33 -16.27 14.52 2.50
C PRO A 33 -15.45 13.44 1.78
N ILE A 34 -15.65 12.19 2.20
CA ILE A 34 -15.02 11.02 1.56
C ILE A 34 -15.60 10.82 0.15
N TYR A 35 -16.91 11.03 -0.01
CA TYR A 35 -17.66 10.80 -1.25
C TYR A 35 -18.11 12.11 -1.90
N GLY A 36 -18.39 12.05 -3.20
CA GLY A 36 -18.92 13.18 -3.98
C GLY A 36 -17.86 14.08 -4.62
N VAL A 37 -18.34 15.12 -5.31
CA VAL A 37 -17.53 16.16 -5.95
C VAL A 37 -17.24 17.22 -4.89
N TYR A 38 -16.00 17.28 -4.43
CA TYR A 38 -15.55 18.26 -3.45
C TYR A 38 -14.43 19.10 -4.07
N ARG A 39 -14.55 20.42 -3.97
CA ARG A 39 -13.45 21.33 -4.32
C ARG A 39 -12.66 21.62 -3.05
N PHE A 40 -11.37 21.33 -3.09
CA PHE A 40 -10.48 21.56 -1.97
C PHE A 40 -10.32 23.07 -1.73
N ASN A 41 -10.48 23.49 -0.47
CA ASN A 41 -10.31 24.89 -0.07
C ASN A 41 -8.84 25.25 0.13
N SER A 42 -7.98 24.26 0.38
CA SER A 42 -6.55 24.46 0.59
C SER A 42 -5.73 23.30 -0.01
N LEU A 43 -4.47 23.59 -0.34
CA LEU A 43 -3.50 22.58 -0.77
C LEU A 43 -3.29 21.49 0.28
N ALA A 44 -3.39 21.85 1.56
CA ALA A 44 -3.24 20.90 2.66
C ALA A 44 -4.39 19.88 2.70
N ASP A 45 -5.62 20.29 2.36
CA ASP A 45 -6.78 19.42 2.31
C ASP A 45 -6.71 18.46 1.10
N GLU A 46 -6.24 18.96 -0.03
CA GLU A 46 -5.95 18.16 -1.23
C GLU A 46 -4.89 17.09 -0.95
N GLU A 47 -3.79 17.47 -0.29
CA GLU A 47 -2.73 16.55 0.10
C GLU A 47 -3.20 15.49 1.10
N LEU A 48 -4.00 15.88 2.10
CA LEU A 48 -4.58 14.95 3.08
C LEU A 48 -5.50 13.94 2.39
N TYR A 49 -6.32 14.39 1.43
CA TYR A 49 -7.20 13.52 0.67
C TYR A 49 -6.42 12.58 -0.27
N SER A 50 -5.34 13.05 -0.90
CA SER A 50 -4.43 12.18 -1.65
C SER A 50 -3.78 11.11 -0.75
N CYS A 51 -3.38 11.47 0.48
CA CYS A 51 -2.87 10.51 1.46
C CYS A 51 -3.95 9.49 1.86
N PHE A 52 -5.19 9.92 2.05
CA PHE A 52 -6.34 9.02 2.28
C PHE A 52 -6.50 7.99 1.17
N LEU A 53 -6.53 8.42 -0.09
CA LEU A 53 -6.64 7.51 -1.23
C LEU A 53 -5.49 6.50 -1.25
N THR A 54 -4.28 6.95 -0.91
CA THR A 54 -3.10 6.08 -0.86
C THR A 54 -3.23 5.02 0.23
N CYS A 55 -3.56 5.42 1.46
CA CYS A 55 -3.76 4.50 2.58
C CYS A 55 -4.89 3.50 2.30
N LEU A 56 -5.99 3.97 1.69
CA LEU A 56 -7.13 3.12 1.33
C LEU A 56 -6.73 2.04 0.31
N CYS A 57 -5.99 2.43 -0.73
CA CYS A 57 -5.52 1.48 -1.75
C CYS A 57 -4.52 0.48 -1.17
N LEU A 58 -3.55 0.93 -0.38
CA LEU A 58 -2.57 0.07 0.28
C LEU A 58 -3.28 -0.97 1.15
N PHE A 59 -4.20 -0.52 2.01
CA PHE A 59 -4.96 -1.40 2.90
C PHE A 59 -5.79 -2.43 2.12
N ALA A 60 -6.52 -2.00 1.09
CA ALA A 60 -7.33 -2.90 0.27
C ALA A 60 -6.49 -3.96 -0.46
N ILE A 61 -5.35 -3.56 -1.02
CA ILE A 61 -4.43 -4.47 -1.71
C ILE A 61 -3.78 -5.44 -0.73
N ASN A 62 -3.37 -4.99 0.45
CA ASN A 62 -2.78 -5.86 1.48
C ASN A 62 -3.78 -6.88 2.02
N ILE A 63 -5.06 -6.53 2.16
CA ILE A 63 -6.12 -7.50 2.46
C ILE A 63 -6.18 -8.56 1.36
N LEU A 64 -6.24 -8.14 0.10
CA LEU A 64 -6.36 -9.07 -1.02
C LEU A 64 -5.16 -10.02 -1.12
N ILE A 65 -3.94 -9.50 -0.95
CA ILE A 65 -2.70 -10.28 -0.90
C ILE A 65 -2.74 -11.31 0.24
N THR A 66 -3.13 -10.88 1.44
CA THR A 66 -3.17 -11.70 2.65
C THR A 66 -4.11 -12.90 2.50
N HIS A 67 -5.25 -12.72 1.85
CA HIS A 67 -6.21 -13.81 1.65
C HIS A 67 -5.87 -14.68 0.43
N THR A 68 -5.31 -14.09 -0.62
CA THR A 68 -5.08 -14.81 -1.89
C THR A 68 -3.81 -15.64 -1.87
N ILE A 69 -2.73 -15.19 -1.24
CA ILE A 69 -1.46 -15.95 -1.21
C ILE A 69 -1.63 -17.33 -0.53
N PRO A 70 -2.22 -17.44 0.68
CA PRO A 70 -2.45 -18.75 1.30
C PRO A 70 -3.33 -19.65 0.44
N TYR A 71 -4.33 -19.07 -0.24
CA TYR A 71 -5.17 -19.80 -1.17
C TYR A 71 -4.37 -20.34 -2.37
N ILE A 72 -3.52 -19.52 -3.00
CA ILE A 72 -2.62 -19.96 -4.07
C ILE A 72 -1.78 -21.15 -3.60
N PHE A 73 -1.16 -21.07 -2.41
CA PHE A 73 -0.35 -22.16 -1.86
C PHE A 73 -1.14 -23.40 -1.43
N SER A 74 -2.46 -23.31 -1.32
CA SER A 74 -3.33 -24.47 -1.04
C SER A 74 -3.72 -25.24 -2.30
N LEU A 75 -3.44 -24.71 -3.50
CA LEU A 75 -3.74 -25.38 -4.76
C LEU A 75 -2.80 -26.57 -4.99
N GLU A 76 -3.36 -27.69 -5.45
CA GLU A 76 -2.62 -28.91 -5.81
C GLU A 76 -1.93 -28.77 -7.18
N LEU A 77 -1.01 -27.80 -7.27
CA LEU A 77 -0.22 -27.52 -8.46
C LEU A 77 1.23 -28.00 -8.29
N GLY A 78 1.89 -28.29 -9.41
CA GLY A 78 3.34 -28.50 -9.42
C GLY A 78 4.08 -27.24 -8.94
N VAL A 79 5.30 -27.44 -8.42
CA VAL A 79 6.08 -26.36 -7.80
C VAL A 79 6.33 -25.19 -8.76
N PHE A 80 6.51 -25.47 -10.05
CA PHE A 80 6.75 -24.44 -11.06
C PHE A 80 5.48 -23.68 -11.44
N GLU A 81 4.35 -24.38 -11.58
CA GLU A 81 3.03 -23.78 -11.76
C GLU A 81 2.70 -22.85 -10.59
N LEU A 82 2.96 -23.31 -9.37
CA LEU A 82 2.71 -22.55 -8.15
C LEU A 82 3.54 -21.27 -8.07
N ARG A 83 4.84 -21.34 -8.39
CA ARG A 83 5.72 -20.16 -8.46
C ARG A 83 5.25 -19.18 -9.53
N ARG A 84 4.90 -19.66 -10.73
CA ARG A 84 4.40 -18.82 -11.81
C ARG A 84 3.11 -18.12 -11.42
N LEU A 85 2.17 -18.84 -10.81
CA LEU A 85 0.91 -18.26 -10.34
C LEU A 85 1.14 -17.22 -9.24
N TYR A 86 1.98 -17.53 -8.25
CA TYR A 86 2.33 -16.63 -7.16
C TYR A 86 2.91 -15.31 -7.66
N TYR A 87 3.96 -15.34 -8.49
CA TYR A 87 4.58 -14.11 -8.98
C TYR A 87 3.70 -13.38 -10.02
N SER A 88 2.92 -14.09 -10.83
CA SER A 88 1.97 -13.47 -11.76
C SER A 88 0.87 -12.71 -11.02
N PHE A 89 0.35 -13.29 -9.93
CA PHE A 89 -0.59 -12.61 -9.04
C PHE A 89 0.04 -11.35 -8.44
N LEU A 90 1.28 -11.43 -7.95
CA LEU A 90 1.98 -10.29 -7.36
C LEU A 90 2.30 -9.17 -8.37
N VAL A 91 2.66 -9.50 -9.60
CA VAL A 91 2.80 -8.49 -10.67
C VAL A 91 1.46 -7.82 -10.95
N SER A 92 0.40 -8.62 -11.09
CA SER A 92 -0.94 -8.11 -11.41
C SER A 92 -1.48 -7.20 -10.31
N ILE A 93 -1.33 -7.60 -9.04
CA ILE A 93 -1.86 -6.83 -7.93
C ILE A 93 -1.10 -5.51 -7.71
N SER A 94 0.22 -5.49 -7.88
CA SER A 94 1.01 -4.26 -7.82
C SER A 94 0.70 -3.31 -8.98
N ALA A 95 0.44 -3.84 -10.18
CA ALA A 95 -0.04 -3.04 -11.31
C ALA A 95 -1.44 -2.46 -11.05
N ILE A 96 -2.37 -3.26 -10.51
CA ILE A 96 -3.70 -2.81 -10.09
C ILE A 96 -3.60 -1.69 -9.05
N PHE A 97 -2.71 -1.80 -8.06
CA PHE A 97 -2.47 -0.73 -7.09
C PHE A 97 -2.09 0.59 -7.79
N CYS A 98 -1.12 0.55 -8.71
CA CYS A 98 -0.68 1.74 -9.43
C CYS A 98 -1.82 2.37 -10.25
N LEU A 99 -2.61 1.52 -10.92
CA LEU A 99 -3.79 1.96 -11.68
C LEU A 99 -4.85 2.59 -10.78
N LEU A 100 -5.20 1.95 -9.65
CA LEU A 100 -6.20 2.47 -8.71
C LEU A 100 -5.82 3.84 -8.18
N ILE A 101 -4.55 4.02 -7.79
CA ILE A 101 -4.04 5.30 -7.33
C ILE A 101 -4.20 6.35 -8.43
N PHE A 102 -3.79 6.06 -9.67
CA PHE A 102 -3.93 6.98 -10.79
C PHE A 102 -5.40 7.33 -11.07
N PHE A 103 -6.28 6.32 -11.16
CA PHE A 103 -7.70 6.49 -11.42
C PHE A 103 -8.39 7.31 -10.33
N PHE A 104 -8.14 7.02 -9.05
CA PHE A 104 -8.79 7.77 -7.98
C PHE A 104 -8.35 9.23 -7.94
N HIS A 105 -7.08 9.53 -8.22
CA HIS A 105 -6.61 10.91 -8.34
C HIS A 105 -7.23 11.61 -9.56
N SER A 106 -7.37 10.90 -10.69
CA SER A 106 -8.01 11.44 -11.89
C SER A 106 -9.51 11.72 -11.68
N ILE A 107 -10.25 10.82 -11.03
CA ILE A 107 -11.69 10.99 -10.75
C ILE A 107 -11.89 12.19 -9.81
N LYS A 108 -11.00 12.35 -8.83
CA LYS A 108 -11.11 13.40 -7.81
C LYS A 108 -10.45 14.71 -8.22
N ASN A 109 -9.74 14.73 -9.35
CA ASN A 109 -8.94 15.85 -9.82
C ASN A 109 -8.03 16.43 -8.73
N CYS A 110 -7.36 15.55 -7.97
CA CYS A 110 -6.40 15.94 -6.94
C CYS A 110 -4.96 15.62 -7.35
N ARG A 111 -4.03 16.44 -6.86
CA ARG A 111 -2.59 16.25 -7.02
C ARG A 111 -2.11 15.06 -6.21
N PHE A 112 -1.10 14.37 -6.74
CA PHE A 112 -0.40 13.34 -6.00
C PHE A 112 0.43 13.96 -4.87
N SER A 113 0.07 13.64 -3.63
CA SER A 113 0.88 13.95 -2.45
C SER A 113 2.26 13.32 -2.55
N PHE A 114 3.19 13.78 -1.70
CA PHE A 114 4.50 13.14 -1.56
C PHE A 114 4.38 11.65 -1.19
N VAL A 115 3.43 11.30 -0.33
CA VAL A 115 3.12 9.92 0.06
C VAL A 115 2.70 9.10 -1.15
N ALA A 116 1.71 9.58 -1.91
CA ALA A 116 1.21 8.91 -3.10
C ALA A 116 2.32 8.66 -4.13
N ARG A 117 3.15 9.67 -4.41
CA ARG A 117 4.28 9.54 -5.34
C ARG A 117 5.28 8.49 -4.87
N THR A 118 5.65 8.53 -3.59
CA THR A 118 6.64 7.59 -3.04
C THR A 118 6.13 6.15 -3.10
N CYS A 119 4.89 5.90 -2.65
CA CYS A 119 4.29 4.56 -2.70
C CYS A 119 4.13 4.06 -4.16
N LEU A 120 3.81 4.95 -5.11
CA LEU A 120 3.77 4.61 -6.53
C LEU A 120 5.16 4.18 -7.05
N PHE A 121 6.20 4.97 -6.79
CA PHE A 121 7.56 4.63 -7.23
C PHE A 121 8.03 3.30 -6.62
N MET A 122 7.79 3.10 -5.33
CA MET A 122 8.15 1.85 -4.65
C MET A 122 7.37 0.66 -5.20
N SER A 123 6.07 0.81 -5.44
CA SER A 123 5.23 -0.23 -6.03
C SER A 123 5.63 -0.56 -7.48
N PHE A 124 6.06 0.44 -8.25
CA PHE A 124 6.59 0.22 -9.58
C PHE A 124 7.88 -0.62 -9.54
N ILE A 125 8.82 -0.27 -8.66
CA ILE A 125 10.06 -1.06 -8.45
C ILE A 125 9.70 -2.48 -7.98
N GLY A 126 8.77 -2.62 -7.04
CA GLY A 126 8.28 -3.92 -6.58
C GLY A 126 7.66 -4.75 -7.70
N THR A 127 6.92 -4.13 -8.61
CA THR A 127 6.36 -4.80 -9.81
C THR A 127 7.46 -5.36 -10.70
N LEU A 128 8.53 -4.57 -10.94
CA LEU A 128 9.68 -5.04 -11.73
C LEU A 128 10.40 -6.20 -11.06
N ILE A 129 10.57 -6.17 -9.75
CA ILE A 129 11.20 -7.26 -8.99
C ILE A 129 10.32 -8.52 -9.02
N ASN A 130 9.01 -8.38 -8.85
CA ASN A 130 8.05 -9.49 -8.98
C ASN A 130 8.10 -10.11 -10.38
N LEU A 131 8.21 -9.27 -11.43
CA LEU A 131 8.35 -9.72 -12.81
C LEU A 131 9.68 -10.45 -13.05
N LEU A 132 10.79 -9.93 -12.51
CA LEU A 132 12.08 -10.60 -12.58
C LEU A 132 12.03 -11.97 -11.89
N GLN A 133 11.38 -12.08 -10.73
CA GLN A 133 11.20 -13.35 -10.05
C GLN A 133 10.30 -14.32 -10.82
N LEU A 134 9.24 -13.81 -11.46
CA LEU A 134 8.40 -14.60 -12.34
C LEU A 134 9.22 -15.22 -13.47
N ILE A 135 10.05 -14.42 -14.14
CA ILE A 135 10.91 -14.88 -15.24
C ILE A 135 11.97 -15.85 -14.73
N LEU A 136 12.83 -15.39 -13.82
CA LEU A 136 14.00 -16.16 -13.37
C LEU A 136 13.58 -17.44 -12.65
N ARG A 137 12.71 -17.32 -11.64
CA ARG A 137 12.38 -18.45 -10.76
C ARG A 137 11.15 -19.21 -11.20
N GLY A 138 10.20 -18.53 -11.86
CA GLY A 138 8.99 -19.16 -12.37
C GLY A 138 9.20 -19.91 -13.69
N TYR A 139 10.01 -19.38 -14.61
CA TYR A 139 10.24 -20.00 -15.94
C TYR A 139 11.61 -20.66 -16.10
N PHE A 140 12.68 -20.10 -15.52
CA PHE A 140 14.06 -20.60 -15.73
C PHE A 140 14.67 -21.36 -14.52
N ASP A 141 13.96 -21.45 -13.39
CA ASP A 141 14.46 -22.00 -12.12
C ASP A 141 15.78 -21.38 -11.60
N ILE A 142 16.04 -20.12 -11.95
CA ILE A 142 17.21 -19.38 -11.49
C ILE A 142 16.89 -18.68 -10.17
N ASN A 143 17.60 -19.05 -9.11
CA ASN A 143 17.34 -18.58 -7.74
C ASN A 143 18.26 -17.44 -7.26
N ILE A 144 18.98 -16.77 -8.17
CA ILE A 144 20.04 -15.80 -7.82
C ILE A 144 19.55 -14.59 -6.99
N LEU A 145 18.29 -14.19 -7.16
CA LEU A 145 17.67 -13.07 -6.45
C LEU A 145 16.80 -13.51 -5.26
N TYR A 146 16.69 -14.82 -5.00
CA TYR A 146 15.72 -15.34 -4.02
C TYR A 146 15.98 -14.82 -2.60
N SER A 147 17.25 -14.81 -2.17
CA SER A 147 17.64 -14.35 -0.83
C SER A 147 17.40 -12.85 -0.60
N PHE A 148 17.40 -12.04 -1.66
CA PHE A 148 17.17 -10.59 -1.58
C PHE A 148 15.69 -10.22 -1.65
N TYR A 149 14.87 -11.07 -2.27
CA TYR A 149 13.46 -10.80 -2.52
C TYR A 149 12.64 -10.59 -1.25
N GLY A 150 12.73 -11.52 -0.29
CA GLY A 150 11.97 -11.43 0.96
C GLY A 150 12.26 -10.14 1.74
N PRO A 151 13.53 -9.83 2.04
CA PRO A 151 13.92 -8.58 2.69
C PRO A 151 13.46 -7.33 1.94
N PHE A 152 13.54 -7.32 0.61
CA PHE A 152 13.08 -6.19 -0.20
C PHE A 152 11.58 -5.94 -0.02
N ILE A 153 10.75 -6.97 -0.16
CA ILE A 153 9.29 -6.85 -0.01
C ILE A 153 8.94 -6.40 1.42
N ALA A 154 9.59 -6.97 2.44
CA ALA A 154 9.37 -6.55 3.82
C ALA A 154 9.77 -5.08 4.05
N SER A 155 10.89 -4.64 3.50
CA SER A 155 11.33 -3.23 3.60
C SER A 155 10.36 -2.27 2.91
N GLN A 156 9.78 -2.68 1.78
CA GLN A 156 8.80 -1.89 1.06
C GLN A 156 7.55 -1.65 1.92
N SER A 157 6.98 -2.73 2.49
CA SER A 157 5.81 -2.62 3.36
C SER A 157 6.07 -1.75 4.60
N ILE A 158 7.24 -1.91 5.25
CA ILE A 158 7.62 -1.07 6.40
C ILE A 158 7.72 0.40 6.00
N MET A 159 8.30 0.69 4.84
CA MET A 159 8.46 2.06 4.35
C MET A 159 7.13 2.71 3.98
N ASP A 160 6.22 1.98 3.33
CA ASP A 160 4.86 2.46 3.00
C ASP A 160 4.08 2.83 4.28
N ILE A 161 4.21 2.01 5.33
CA ILE A 161 3.60 2.32 6.63
C ILE A 161 4.29 3.52 7.29
N ALA A 162 5.62 3.56 7.29
CA ALA A 162 6.36 4.63 7.96
C ALA A 162 6.07 6.01 7.34
N ILE A 163 6.03 6.09 6.01
CA ILE A 163 5.77 7.35 5.30
C ILE A 163 4.32 7.81 5.47
N THR A 164 3.35 6.90 5.40
CA THR A 164 1.94 7.22 5.63
C THR A 164 1.71 7.65 7.07
N MET A 165 2.25 6.92 8.05
CA MET A 165 2.17 7.27 9.47
C MET A 165 2.78 8.64 9.78
N PHE A 166 4.01 8.90 9.30
CA PHE A 166 4.68 10.19 9.49
C PHE A 166 3.83 11.35 8.97
N PHE A 167 3.27 11.19 7.76
CA PHE A 167 2.46 12.22 7.13
C PHE A 167 1.17 12.47 7.91
N VAL A 168 0.48 11.42 8.36
CA VAL A 168 -0.77 11.54 9.12
C VAL A 168 -0.55 12.18 10.49
N LEU A 169 0.55 11.85 11.16
CA LEU A 169 0.93 12.48 12.43
C LEU A 169 1.23 13.97 12.27
N LYS A 170 1.82 14.39 11.14
CA LYS A 170 2.01 15.81 10.82
C LYS A 170 0.66 16.55 10.77
N PHE A 171 -0.34 16.02 10.08
CA PHE A 171 -1.68 16.65 10.02
C PHE A 171 -2.36 16.66 11.38
N THR A 172 -2.24 15.56 12.13
CA THR A 172 -2.82 15.44 13.47
C THR A 172 -2.21 16.48 14.43
N SER A 173 -0.89 16.68 14.37
CA SER A 173 -0.19 17.72 15.15
C SER A 173 -0.65 19.13 14.79
N GLN A 174 -0.86 19.42 13.50
CA GLN A 174 -1.36 20.72 13.06
C GLN A 174 -2.77 21.01 13.61
N ILE A 175 -3.66 20.01 13.58
CA ILE A 175 -5.02 20.15 14.12
C ILE A 175 -4.97 20.36 15.64
N HIS A 176 -4.13 19.62 16.35
CA HIS A 176 -3.98 19.79 17.79
C HIS A 176 -3.49 21.21 18.15
N ARG A 177 -2.47 21.73 17.46
CA ARG A 177 -1.99 23.11 17.66
C ARG A 177 -3.06 24.16 17.39
N ALA A 178 -3.84 24.00 16.32
CA ALA A 178 -4.93 24.92 15.99
C ALA A 178 -6.00 24.99 17.09
N ARG A 179 -6.26 23.88 17.79
CA ARG A 179 -7.23 23.83 18.90
C ARG A 179 -6.70 24.42 20.21
N VAL A 180 -5.40 24.32 20.47
CA VAL A 180 -4.80 24.91 21.68
C VAL A 180 -4.67 26.43 21.56
N ALA A 181 -4.65 26.96 20.34
CA ALA A 181 -4.56 28.39 20.06
C ALA A 181 -5.91 29.14 20.05
N THR A 182 -7.03 28.42 20.12
CA THR A 182 -8.42 28.95 20.16
C THR A 182 -9.00 28.81 21.56
#